data_AF-A0A2E7Q7C5-F1
#
_entry.id   AF-A0A2E7Q7C5-F1
#
_cell.length_a   1.000
_cell.length_b   1.000
_cell.length_c   1.000
_cell.angle_alpha   90.00
_cell.angle_beta   90.00
_cell.angle_gamma   90.00
#
_symmetry.space_group_name_H-M   'P 1'
#
loop_
_entity.id
_entity.type
_entity.pdbx_description
1 polymer ?
#
loop_
_entity_poly.entity_id
_entity_poly.type
_entity_poly.pdbx_seq_one_letter_code
_entity_poly.pdbx_strand_id
1 'polypeptide(L)' 'MNSQTQQILAHLKAGRPITPIEALDEYGCFRLSGRIYDLRQEGHTITRDMVETPSGKRVAQYRMEA' A
#
# COMPACT_ATOMS: atom_id res chain seq x y z
N MET A 1 -8.99 13.23 3.38
CA MET A 1 -8.22 11.96 3.47
C MET A 1 -9.01 10.99 4.36
N ASN A 2 -9.26 9.75 3.91
CA ASN A 2 -9.95 8.71 4.72
C ASN A 2 -8.99 8.17 5.81
N SER A 3 -9.50 7.69 6.96
CA SER A 3 -8.70 7.07 8.02
C SER A 3 -7.79 5.95 7.49
N GLN A 4 -8.30 5.13 6.57
CA GLN A 4 -7.49 4.10 5.90
C GLN A 4 -6.35 4.68 5.06
N THR A 5 -6.58 5.80 4.34
CA THR A 5 -5.51 6.46 3.58
C THR A 5 -4.41 6.96 4.52
N GLN A 6 -4.77 7.54 5.66
CA GLN A 6 -3.82 8.01 6.67
C GLN A 6 -3.01 6.87 7.29
N GLN A 7 -3.66 5.76 7.63
CA GLN A 7 -3.01 4.56 8.16
C GLN A 7 -2.00 3.98 7.16
N ILE A 8 -2.40 3.84 5.89
CA ILE A 8 -1.52 3.37 4.81
C ILE A 8 -0.34 4.34 4.61
N LEU A 9 -0.59 5.65 4.64
CA LEU A 9 0.46 6.66 4.53
C LEU A 9 1.48 6.54 5.67
N ALA A 10 1.02 6.38 6.90
CA ALA A 10 1.89 6.20 8.06
C ALA A 10 2.72 4.91 7.94
N HIS A 11 2.11 3.81 7.48
CA HIS A 11 2.80 2.54 7.22
C HIS A 11 3.94 2.70 6.21
N LEU A 12 3.64 3.33 5.06
CA LEU A 12 4.62 3.56 4.00
C LEU A 12 5.74 4.51 4.42
N LYS A 13 5.40 5.60 5.14
CA LYS A 13 6.38 6.56 5.69
C LYS A 13 7.32 5.93 6.72
N ALA A 14 6.90 4.86 7.39
CA ALA A 14 7.76 4.08 8.27
C ALA A 14 8.76 3.18 7.50
N GLY A 15 8.83 3.28 6.17
CA GLY A 15 9.71 2.49 5.31
C GLY A 15 9.23 1.04 5.12
N ARG A 16 8.02 0.71 5.57
CA ARG A 16 7.43 -0.62 5.46
C ARG A 16 6.65 -0.73 4.14
N PRO A 17 6.92 -1.76 3.32
CA PRO A 17 6.12 -2.00 2.13
C PRO A 17 4.75 -2.57 2.52
N ILE A 18 3.80 -2.57 1.59
CA ILE A 18 2.47 -3.15 1.83
C ILE A 18 1.84 -3.75 0.58
N THR A 19 1.22 -4.91 0.75
CA THR A 19 0.45 -5.66 -0.24
C THR A 19 -1.06 -5.52 0.03
N PRO A 20 -1.94 -5.85 -0.94
CA PRO A 20 -3.38 -5.80 -0.71
C PRO A 20 -3.88 -6.66 0.44
N ILE A 21 -3.24 -7.81 0.69
CA ILE A 21 -3.64 -8.70 1.80
C ILE A 21 -3.22 -8.11 3.14
N GLU A 22 -2.00 -7.56 3.27
CA GLU A 22 -1.56 -6.86 4.48
C GLU A 22 -2.43 -5.63 4.75
N ALA A 23 -2.81 -4.88 3.71
CA ALA A 23 -3.72 -3.74 3.85
C ALA A 23 -5.13 -4.14 4.33
N LEU A 24 -5.61 -5.32 3.92
CA LEU A 24 -6.86 -5.87 4.40
C LEU A 24 -6.74 -6.31 5.86
N ASP A 25 -5.70 -7.07 6.20
CA ASP A 25 -5.52 -7.68 7.51
C ASP A 25 -5.17 -6.64 8.60
N GLU A 26 -4.32 -5.67 8.29
CA GLU A 26 -3.88 -4.65 9.27
C GLU A 26 -4.84 -3.46 9.37
N TYR A 27 -5.50 -3.07 8.27
CA TYR A 27 -6.24 -1.80 8.18
C TYR A 27 -7.68 -1.93 7.66
N GLY A 28 -8.15 -3.15 7.38
CA GLY A 28 -9.47 -3.39 6.80
C GLY A 28 -9.65 -2.78 5.40
N CYS A 29 -8.55 -2.56 4.66
CA CYS A 29 -8.58 -1.82 3.41
C CYS A 29 -8.64 -2.73 2.17
N PHE A 30 -9.85 -2.99 1.68
CA PHE A 30 -10.09 -3.77 0.47
C PHE A 30 -9.57 -3.11 -0.83
N ARG A 31 -9.43 -1.78 -0.84
CA ARG A 31 -9.07 -1.00 -2.04
C ARG A 31 -7.71 -0.31 -1.88
N LEU A 32 -6.66 -1.07 -1.55
CA LEU A 32 -5.30 -0.53 -1.42
C LEU A 32 -4.87 0.30 -2.63
N SER A 33 -5.02 -0.22 -3.85
CA SER A 33 -4.62 0.50 -5.08
C SER A 33 -5.28 1.87 -5.21
N GLY A 34 -6.53 2.01 -4.76
CA GLY A 34 -7.22 3.31 -4.75
C GLY A 34 -6.66 4.26 -3.70
N ARG A 35 -6.25 3.75 -2.52
CA ARG A 35 -5.56 4.56 -1.51
C ARG A 35 -4.19 5.02 -2.02
N ILE A 36 -3.44 4.14 -2.70
CA ILE A 36 -2.16 4.50 -3.32
C ILE A 36 -2.32 5.55 -4.41
N TYR A 37 -3.38 5.46 -5.22
CA TYR A 37 -3.71 6.48 -6.22
C TYR A 37 -3.94 7.84 -5.56
N ASP A 38 -4.79 7.90 -4.53
CA ASP A 38 -5.05 9.14 -3.77
C ASP A 38 -3.72 9.74 -3.26
N LEU A 39 -2.86 8.93 -2.65
CA LEU A 39 -1.56 9.39 -2.12
C LEU A 39 -0.61 9.90 -3.21
N ARG A 40 -0.57 9.28 -4.38
CA ARG A 40 0.22 9.77 -5.52
C ARG A 40 -0.29 11.12 -6.03
N GLN A 41 -1.61 11.31 -6.07
CA GLN A 41 -2.21 12.60 -6.43
C GLN A 41 -1.89 13.70 -5.40
N GLU A 42 -1.66 13.32 -4.15
CA GLU A 42 -1.20 14.22 -3.09
C GLU A 42 0.31 14.49 -3.13
N GLY A 43 1.02 13.94 -4.11
CA GLY A 43 2.45 14.19 -4.35
C GLY A 43 3.39 13.18 -3.68
N HIS A 44 2.88 12.08 -3.13
CA HIS A 44 3.73 11.04 -2.58
C HIS A 44 4.30 10.13 -3.68
N THR A 45 5.64 10.03 -3.71
CA THR A 45 6.33 9.10 -4.60
C THR A 45 6.26 7.68 -4.03
N ILE A 46 5.46 6.83 -4.67
CA ILE A 46 5.23 5.45 -4.25
C ILE A 46 5.48 4.54 -5.45
N THR A 47 6.43 3.61 -5.33
CA THR A 47 6.70 2.58 -6.32
C THR A 47 5.96 1.29 -6.02
N ARG A 48 5.97 0.38 -6.99
CA ARG A 48 5.46 -0.97 -6.81
C ARG A 48 6.38 -1.99 -7.45
N ASP A 49 6.42 -3.16 -6.83
CA ASP A 49 6.99 -4.38 -7.38
C ASP A 49 5.93 -5.49 -7.37
N MET A 50 6.11 -6.50 -8.22
CA MET A 50 5.25 -7.69 -8.22
C MET A 50 5.91 -8.79 -7.40
N VAL A 51 5.33 -9.12 -6.25
CA VAL A 51 5.80 -10.17 -5.35
C VAL A 51 4.91 -11.40 -5.45
N GLU A 52 5.48 -12.57 -5.22
CA GLU A 52 4.73 -13.82 -5.12
C GLU A 52 4.28 -14.04 -3.68
N THR A 53 2.99 -14.34 -3.49
CA THR A 53 2.43 -14.70 -2.18
C THR A 53 2.75 -16.15 -1.85
N PRO A 54 2.64 -16.58 -0.58
CA PRO A 54 2.78 -17.99 -0.21
C PRO A 54 1.82 -18.94 -0.95
N SER A 55 0.72 -18.41 -1.48
CA SER A 55 -0.24 -19.14 -2.31
C SER A 55 0.13 -19.22 -3.80
N GLY A 56 1.31 -18.73 -4.20
CA GLY A 56 1.80 -18.72 -5.58
C GLY A 56 1.19 -17.64 -6.48
N LYS A 57 0.40 -16.71 -5.91
CA LYS A 57 -0.20 -15.61 -6.68
C LYS A 57 0.75 -14.43 -6.73
N ARG A 58 0.83 -13.74 -7.87
CA ARG A 58 1.60 -12.50 -7.98
C ARG A 58 0.72 -11.29 -7.65
N VAL A 59 1.14 -10.50 -6.67
CA VAL A 59 0.44 -9.29 -6.21
C VAL A 59 1.37 -8.08 -6.24
N ALA A 60 0.81 -6.88 -6.34
CA ALA A 60 1.58 -5.66 -6.22
C ALA A 60 1.93 -5.38 -4.75
N GLN A 61 3.20 -5.15 -4.46
CA GLN A 61 3.68 -4.62 -3.19
C GLN A 61 4.10 -3.16 -3.41
N TYR A 62 3.65 -2.25 -2.56
CA TYR A 62 3.92 -0.83 -2.66
C TYR A 62 4.90 -0.36 -1.59
N ARG A 63 5.75 0.60 -1.92
CA ARG A 63 6.76 1.19 -1.02
C ARG A 63 6.88 2.69 -1.28
N MET A 64 7.16 3.47 -0.24
CA MET A 64 7.54 4.88 -0.37
C MET A 64 8.98 4.98 -0.87
N GLU A 65 9.21 5.78 -1.91
CA GLU A 65 10.58 6.15 -2.26
C GLU A 65 11.13 7.13 -1.22
N ALA A 66 12.41 6.95 -0.89
CA ALA A 66 13.13 7.77 0.08
C ALA A 66 13.61 9.08 -0.56
#